data_AF-A0A937I2R9-F1
#
_entry.id   AF-A0A937I2R9-F1
#
_cell.length_a   1.000
_cell.length_b   1.000
_cell.length_c   1.000
_cell.angle_alpha   90.00
_cell.angle_beta   90.00
_cell.angle_gamma   90.00
#
_symmetry.space_group_name_H-M   'P 1'
#
loop_
_entity.id
_entity.type
_entity.pdbx_description
1 polymer ?
#
loop_
_entity_poly.entity_id
_entity_poly.type
_entity_poly.pdbx_seq_one_letter_code
_entity_poly.pdbx_strand_id
1 'polypeptide(L)'
;LRSLEGSARWDQAAIDADLHFPAATSIFACALGTNVSEAETPALYRLLQRSLTDLGLATYPAKKAHQRPRPFLINEEAICTPDERELLETDGSYPSGHSAIGWGWALILSQLAPEKAEALLARGRAYARSRMVCNVHWMSDTEAGMTVGAAAFARLQNNELFQATMAAARAELSSAMGSAPDADACEQEAATLALSD
;
A
#
# COMPACT_ATOMS: atom_id res chain seq x y z
N LEU A 1 8.70 -11.82 -13.40
CA LEU A 1 7.85 -12.04 -12.21
C LEU A 1 7.07 -13.34 -12.25
N ARG A 2 6.82 -13.96 -13.42
CA ARG A 2 6.16 -15.28 -13.53
C ARG A 2 6.74 -16.37 -12.64
N SER A 3 8.06 -16.42 -12.49
CA SER A 3 8.75 -17.36 -11.59
C SER A 3 8.37 -17.25 -10.11
N LEU A 4 7.65 -16.18 -9.73
CA LEU A 4 7.19 -15.96 -8.36
C LEU A 4 5.79 -16.54 -8.11
N GLU A 5 5.05 -16.94 -9.14
CA GLU A 5 3.72 -17.54 -8.96
C GLU A 5 3.79 -18.78 -8.05
N GLY A 6 2.92 -18.82 -7.04
CA GLY A 6 2.90 -19.89 -6.02
C GLY A 6 4.05 -19.86 -5.02
N SER A 7 4.91 -18.83 -5.04
CA SER A 7 5.96 -18.63 -4.03
C SER A 7 5.47 -17.79 -2.85
N ALA A 8 6.23 -17.77 -1.75
CA ALA A 8 5.99 -16.87 -0.63
C ALA A 8 5.87 -15.39 -1.06
N ARG A 9 6.59 -14.97 -2.10
CA ARG A 9 6.50 -13.59 -2.62
C ARG A 9 5.16 -13.31 -3.30
N TRP A 10 4.53 -14.32 -3.89
CA TRP A 10 3.19 -14.23 -4.46
C TRP A 10 2.11 -14.19 -3.37
N ASP A 11 2.28 -14.98 -2.32
CA ASP A 11 1.41 -14.95 -1.15
C ASP A 11 1.47 -13.58 -0.45
N GLN A 12 2.69 -13.03 -0.29
CA GLN A 12 2.86 -11.65 0.20
C GLN A 12 2.21 -10.62 -0.74
N ALA A 13 2.19 -10.87 -2.05
CA ALA A 13 1.52 -9.96 -2.99
C ALA A 13 -0.01 -9.98 -2.84
N ALA A 14 -0.58 -11.12 -2.45
CA ALA A 14 -2.00 -11.26 -2.13
C ALA A 14 -2.33 -10.57 -0.80
N ILE A 15 -1.48 -10.71 0.22
CA ILE A 15 -1.60 -9.97 1.49
C ILE A 15 -1.56 -8.45 1.22
N ASP A 16 -0.60 -7.99 0.41
CA ASP A 16 -0.51 -6.59 0.01
C ASP A 16 -1.72 -6.12 -0.81
N ALA A 17 -2.47 -7.02 -1.44
CA ALA A 17 -3.67 -6.65 -2.19
C ALA A 17 -4.86 -6.28 -1.29
N ASP A 18 -4.89 -6.81 -0.06
CA ASP A 18 -5.99 -6.64 0.86
C ASP A 18 -5.97 -5.27 1.53
N LEU A 19 -6.85 -4.40 1.07
CA LEU A 19 -7.05 -3.06 1.60
C LEU A 19 -8.25 -2.97 2.56
N HIS A 20 -8.86 -4.10 2.95
CA HIS A 20 -9.93 -4.09 3.94
C HIS A 20 -9.36 -3.86 5.34
N PHE A 21 -10.04 -3.02 6.11
CA PHE A 21 -9.69 -2.81 7.51
C PHE A 21 -10.40 -3.87 8.37
N PRO A 22 -9.71 -4.52 9.32
CA PRO A 22 -8.40 -4.13 9.86
C PRO A 22 -7.17 -4.72 9.14
N ALA A 23 -7.29 -5.66 8.20
CA ALA A 23 -6.14 -6.35 7.59
C ALA A 23 -5.09 -5.38 7.01
N ALA A 24 -5.54 -4.31 6.35
CA ALA A 24 -4.70 -3.30 5.73
C ALA A 24 -3.75 -2.57 6.71
N THR A 25 -4.05 -2.57 8.02
CA THR A 25 -3.21 -1.90 9.01
C THR A 25 -1.89 -2.64 9.27
N SER A 26 -1.82 -3.93 8.90
CA SER A 26 -0.62 -4.76 9.06
C SER A 26 0.46 -4.49 8.01
N ILE A 27 0.09 -3.94 6.83
CA ILE A 27 0.97 -3.81 5.65
C ILE A 27 2.30 -3.11 5.97
N PHE A 28 2.28 -2.12 6.85
CA PHE A 28 3.47 -1.35 7.23
C PHE A 28 3.91 -1.58 8.69
N ALA A 29 3.27 -2.49 9.42
CA ALA A 29 3.51 -2.66 10.86
C ALA A 29 4.98 -3.01 11.15
N CYS A 30 5.59 -3.90 10.36
CA CYS A 30 7.00 -4.27 10.51
C CYS A 30 7.96 -3.11 10.20
N ALA A 31 7.74 -2.39 9.11
CA ALA A 31 8.57 -1.23 8.74
C ALA A 31 8.42 -0.06 9.73
N LEU A 32 7.22 0.14 10.28
CA LEU A 32 6.94 1.12 11.31
C LEU A 32 7.50 0.69 12.68
N GLY A 33 7.51 -0.61 12.95
CA GLY A 33 7.84 -1.19 14.25
C GLY A 33 6.69 -1.10 15.27
N THR A 34 5.45 -0.93 14.81
CA THR A 34 4.27 -0.77 15.66
C THR A 34 3.03 -1.33 14.98
N ASN A 35 2.27 -2.16 15.69
CA ASN A 35 0.96 -2.63 15.26
C ASN A 35 -0.04 -1.49 15.29
N VAL A 36 -0.80 -1.34 14.21
CA VAL A 36 -1.84 -0.31 14.10
C VAL A 36 -3.21 -0.94 14.32
N SER A 37 -3.95 -0.45 15.31
CA SER A 37 -5.31 -0.92 15.63
C SER A 37 -6.22 0.23 16.06
N GLU A 38 -7.53 0.03 15.96
CA GLU A 38 -8.51 1.00 16.44
C GLU A 38 -8.45 1.19 17.97
N ALA A 39 -8.04 0.16 18.71
CA ALA A 39 -7.97 0.20 20.16
C ALA A 39 -6.70 0.91 20.69
N GLU A 40 -5.55 0.62 20.09
CA GLU A 40 -4.25 1.10 20.61
C GLU A 40 -3.78 2.38 19.91
N THR A 41 -4.08 2.55 18.62
CA THR A 41 -3.62 3.69 17.80
C THR A 41 -4.76 4.27 16.95
N PRO A 42 -5.87 4.74 17.58
CA PRO A 42 -7.09 5.12 16.87
C PRO A 42 -6.89 6.28 15.86
N ALA A 43 -6.02 7.25 16.13
CA ALA A 43 -5.75 8.34 15.20
C ALA A 43 -4.96 7.85 13.99
N LEU A 44 -3.94 7.03 14.19
CA LEU A 44 -3.19 6.41 13.10
C LEU A 44 -4.07 5.48 12.25
N TYR A 45 -4.90 4.66 12.90
CA TYR A 45 -5.87 3.80 12.22
C TYR A 45 -6.80 4.62 11.30
N ARG A 46 -7.40 5.70 11.84
CA ARG A 46 -8.29 6.60 11.07
C ARG A 46 -7.54 7.35 9.98
N LEU A 47 -6.29 7.73 10.22
CA LEU A 47 -5.46 8.40 9.21
C LEU A 47 -5.25 7.51 7.98
N LEU A 48 -4.87 6.25 8.19
CA LEU A 48 -4.68 5.29 7.10
C LEU A 48 -6.02 5.01 6.39
N GLN A 49 -7.09 4.77 7.14
CA GLN A 49 -8.41 4.50 6.58
C GLN A 49 -8.95 5.63 5.72
N ARG A 50 -8.82 6.89 6.16
CA ARG A 50 -9.33 8.05 5.42
C ARG A 50 -8.48 8.39 4.22
N SER A 51 -7.16 8.36 4.39
CA SER A 51 -6.22 8.63 3.29
C SER A 51 -6.30 7.58 2.17
N LEU A 52 -6.73 6.35 2.45
CA LEU A 52 -6.99 5.32 1.42
C LEU A 52 -7.87 5.87 0.28
N THR A 53 -9.00 6.49 0.65
CA THR A 53 -9.96 7.02 -0.30
C THR A 53 -9.34 8.15 -1.13
N ASP A 54 -8.66 9.10 -0.49
CA ASP A 54 -8.03 10.23 -1.17
C ASP A 54 -6.94 9.79 -2.15
N LEU A 55 -6.07 8.86 -1.71
CA LEU A 55 -4.95 8.33 -2.50
C LEU A 55 -5.45 7.46 -3.67
N GLY A 56 -6.41 6.57 -3.42
CA GLY A 56 -6.97 5.69 -4.44
C GLY A 56 -7.78 6.45 -5.48
N LEU A 57 -8.70 7.33 -5.05
CA LEU A 57 -9.57 8.08 -5.96
C LEU A 57 -8.83 9.10 -6.82
N ALA A 58 -7.66 9.58 -6.39
CA ALA A 58 -6.82 10.46 -7.21
C ALA A 58 -6.44 9.86 -8.58
N THR A 59 -6.47 8.53 -8.71
CA THR A 59 -6.15 7.83 -9.97
C THR A 59 -7.31 7.79 -10.97
N TYR A 60 -8.57 7.94 -10.50
CA TYR A 60 -9.75 7.59 -11.28
C TYR A 60 -10.01 8.45 -12.53
N PRO A 61 -9.72 9.77 -12.56
CA PRO A 61 -9.87 10.54 -13.79
C PRO A 61 -9.08 9.94 -14.97
N ALA A 62 -7.82 9.54 -14.72
CA ALA A 62 -6.97 8.90 -15.73
C ALA A 62 -7.43 7.46 -16.03
N LYS A 63 -7.83 6.68 -15.01
CA LYS A 63 -8.38 5.33 -15.22
C LYS A 63 -9.58 5.36 -16.17
N LYS A 64 -10.54 6.27 -15.93
CA LYS A 64 -11.75 6.43 -16.77
C LYS A 64 -11.41 6.89 -18.17
N ALA A 65 -10.42 7.76 -18.34
CA ALA A 65 -10.02 8.26 -19.65
C ALA A 65 -9.28 7.20 -20.50
N HIS A 66 -8.45 6.36 -19.89
CA HIS A 66 -7.58 5.44 -20.63
C HIS A 66 -8.09 4.00 -20.72
N GLN A 67 -8.83 3.51 -19.71
CA GLN A 67 -9.39 2.14 -19.67
C GLN A 67 -8.39 1.06 -20.13
N ARG A 68 -7.13 1.20 -19.70
CA ARG A 68 -6.04 0.31 -20.15
C ARG A 68 -6.32 -1.12 -19.67
N PRO A 69 -6.23 -2.15 -20.55
CA PRO A 69 -6.38 -3.54 -20.12
C PRO A 69 -5.24 -3.95 -19.18
N ARG A 70 -5.57 -4.79 -18.20
CA ARG A 70 -4.64 -5.34 -17.21
C ARG A 70 -3.78 -6.47 -17.80
N PRO A 71 -2.63 -6.82 -17.19
CA PRO A 71 -1.76 -7.88 -17.68
C PRO A 71 -2.45 -9.22 -17.87
N PHE A 72 -3.21 -9.69 -16.87
CA PHE A 72 -3.91 -10.98 -16.92
C PHE A 72 -4.95 -11.10 -18.05
N LEU A 73 -5.49 -9.98 -18.52
CA LEU A 73 -6.40 -9.96 -19.68
C LEU A 73 -5.70 -10.18 -21.01
N ILE A 74 -4.38 -9.96 -21.05
CA ILE A 74 -3.56 -10.06 -22.27
C ILE A 74 -2.74 -11.34 -22.27
N ASN A 75 -2.17 -11.72 -21.13
CA ASN A 75 -1.33 -12.91 -21.02
C ASN A 75 -2.10 -14.16 -20.60
N GLU A 76 -3.37 -14.04 -20.19
CA GLU A 76 -4.25 -15.15 -19.77
C GLU A 76 -3.72 -15.95 -18.57
N GLU A 77 -2.77 -15.42 -17.82
CA GLU A 77 -2.18 -16.07 -16.63
C GLU A 77 -2.99 -15.74 -15.35
N ALA A 78 -2.69 -16.44 -14.26
CA ALA A 78 -3.35 -16.25 -12.97
C ALA A 78 -3.08 -14.86 -12.36
N ILE A 79 -3.92 -14.48 -11.40
CA ILE A 79 -3.72 -13.35 -10.49
C ILE A 79 -3.69 -13.85 -9.05
N CYS A 80 -2.99 -13.14 -8.16
CA CYS A 80 -2.88 -13.55 -6.76
C CYS A 80 -4.17 -13.30 -5.94
N THR A 81 -5.14 -12.56 -6.51
CA THR A 81 -6.46 -12.29 -5.94
C THR A 81 -7.59 -12.76 -6.87
N PRO A 82 -7.80 -14.07 -7.05
CA PRO A 82 -8.77 -14.59 -8.03
C PRO A 82 -10.21 -14.10 -7.80
N ASP A 83 -10.60 -13.86 -6.54
CA ASP A 83 -11.93 -13.36 -6.19
C ASP A 83 -12.18 -11.91 -6.65
N GLU A 84 -11.12 -11.14 -6.91
CA GLU A 84 -11.23 -9.77 -7.43
C GLU A 84 -11.30 -9.69 -8.96
N ARG A 85 -11.14 -10.82 -9.67
CA ARG A 85 -10.97 -10.85 -11.12
C ARG A 85 -12.08 -10.10 -11.85
N GLU A 86 -13.35 -10.44 -11.59
CA GLU A 86 -14.51 -9.85 -12.26
C GLU A 86 -14.54 -8.31 -12.14
N LEU A 87 -14.22 -7.79 -10.95
CA LEU A 87 -14.12 -6.36 -10.71
C LEU A 87 -12.97 -5.74 -11.53
N LEU A 88 -11.81 -6.40 -11.54
CA LEU A 88 -10.61 -5.89 -12.19
C LEU A 88 -10.71 -5.91 -13.73
N GLU A 89 -11.54 -6.78 -14.32
CA GLU A 89 -11.78 -6.83 -15.77
C GLU A 89 -12.43 -5.55 -16.31
N THR A 90 -13.21 -4.85 -15.46
CA THR A 90 -13.92 -3.62 -15.83
C THR A 90 -13.31 -2.34 -15.24
N ASP A 91 -12.25 -2.45 -14.44
CA ASP A 91 -11.50 -1.30 -13.91
C ASP A 91 -10.14 -1.11 -14.61
N GLY A 92 -9.96 0.06 -15.24
CA GLY A 92 -8.77 0.37 -16.03
C GLY A 92 -7.45 0.27 -15.24
N SER A 93 -6.41 -0.29 -15.85
CA SER A 93 -5.12 -0.56 -15.20
C SER A 93 -4.30 0.70 -14.91
N TYR A 94 -4.39 1.75 -15.74
CA TYR A 94 -3.52 2.93 -15.65
C TYR A 94 -4.21 4.16 -15.04
N PRO A 95 -3.61 4.84 -14.04
CA PRO A 95 -2.50 4.37 -13.19
C PRO A 95 -3.02 3.44 -12.07
N SER A 96 -2.10 2.76 -11.37
CA SER A 96 -2.46 1.84 -10.29
C SER A 96 -2.94 2.56 -9.03
N GLY A 97 -4.19 2.30 -8.63
CA GLY A 97 -4.79 2.81 -7.37
C GLY A 97 -4.11 2.26 -6.13
N HIS A 98 -3.91 0.94 -6.06
CA HIS A 98 -3.14 0.31 -4.97
C HIS A 98 -1.74 0.92 -4.86
N SER A 99 -1.03 1.14 -5.97
CA SER A 99 0.32 1.73 -5.90
C SER A 99 0.30 3.17 -5.39
N ALA A 100 -0.75 3.94 -5.70
CA ALA A 100 -0.95 5.28 -5.12
C ALA A 100 -1.19 5.22 -3.60
N ILE A 101 -1.98 4.25 -3.14
CA ILE A 101 -2.28 4.03 -1.71
C ILE A 101 -1.01 3.61 -0.96
N GLY A 102 -0.32 2.56 -1.42
CA GLY A 102 0.88 2.06 -0.76
C GLY A 102 2.00 3.10 -0.69
N TRP A 103 2.24 3.85 -1.77
CA TRP A 103 3.23 4.93 -1.75
C TRP A 103 2.80 6.11 -0.90
N GLY A 104 1.53 6.52 -0.97
CA GLY A 104 1.00 7.59 -0.14
C GLY A 104 1.07 7.26 1.36
N TRP A 105 0.74 6.03 1.75
CA TRP A 105 0.91 5.56 3.13
C TRP A 105 2.39 5.53 3.55
N ALA A 106 3.31 5.07 2.68
CA ALA A 106 4.73 5.12 2.97
C ALA A 106 5.21 6.57 3.25
N LEU A 107 4.75 7.56 2.47
CA LEU A 107 5.06 8.98 2.69
C LEU A 107 4.46 9.51 4.00
N ILE A 108 3.19 9.21 4.27
CA ILE A 108 2.50 9.59 5.51
C ILE A 108 3.27 9.05 6.72
N LEU A 109 3.56 7.76 6.73
CA LEU A 109 4.24 7.10 7.83
C LEU A 109 5.67 7.62 7.98
N SER A 110 6.38 7.88 6.88
CA SER A 110 7.74 8.45 6.93
C SER A 110 7.76 9.87 7.50
N GLN A 111 6.67 10.65 7.32
CA GLN A 111 6.52 11.96 7.94
C GLN A 111 6.16 11.86 9.44
N LEU A 112 5.59 10.74 9.88
CA LEU A 112 5.25 10.48 11.28
C LEU A 112 6.45 9.91 12.06
N ALA A 113 7.22 9.01 11.45
CA ALA A 113 8.37 8.30 12.02
C ALA A 113 9.61 8.47 11.12
N PRO A 114 10.22 9.68 11.08
CA PRO A 114 11.33 9.97 10.18
C PRO A 114 12.56 9.08 10.39
N GLU A 115 12.78 8.58 11.59
CA GLU A 115 13.82 7.60 11.93
C GLU A 115 13.62 6.22 11.27
N LYS A 116 12.40 5.94 10.78
CA LYS A 116 12.03 4.72 10.04
C LYS A 116 11.82 4.98 8.55
N ALA A 117 12.08 6.19 8.05
CA ALA A 117 11.72 6.60 6.70
C ALA A 117 12.29 5.68 5.61
N GLU A 118 13.55 5.26 5.70
CA GLU A 118 14.14 4.35 4.71
C GLU A 118 13.41 3.00 4.64
N ALA A 119 13.09 2.40 5.80
CA ALA A 119 12.36 1.13 5.87
C ALA A 119 10.93 1.28 5.34
N LEU A 120 10.25 2.37 5.68
CA LEU A 120 8.88 2.66 5.23
C LEU A 120 8.81 2.91 3.71
N LEU A 121 9.74 3.69 3.16
CA LEU A 121 9.82 3.94 1.72
C LEU A 121 10.23 2.67 0.96
N ALA A 122 11.13 1.84 1.51
CA ALA A 122 11.45 0.55 0.93
C ALA A 122 10.23 -0.38 0.90
N ARG A 123 9.47 -0.46 2.00
CA ARG A 123 8.22 -1.22 2.07
C ARG A 123 7.17 -0.71 1.07
N GLY A 124 7.08 0.61 0.90
CA GLY A 124 6.21 1.24 -0.10
C GLY A 124 6.55 0.84 -1.53
N ARG A 125 7.83 0.79 -1.90
CA ARG A 125 8.29 0.27 -3.20
C ARG A 125 7.96 -1.22 -3.35
N ALA A 126 8.19 -2.01 -2.31
CA ALA A 126 7.89 -3.44 -2.31
C ALA A 126 6.38 -3.73 -2.48
N TYR A 127 5.53 -2.94 -1.81
CA TYR A 127 4.08 -2.97 -1.96
C TYR A 127 3.64 -2.65 -3.40
N ALA A 128 4.19 -1.57 -3.97
CA ALA A 128 3.90 -1.20 -5.36
C ALA A 128 4.32 -2.32 -6.34
N ARG A 129 5.47 -2.96 -6.09
CA ARG A 129 5.95 -4.13 -6.84
C ARG A 129 5.04 -5.35 -6.70
N SER A 130 4.39 -5.55 -5.55
CA SER A 130 3.42 -6.64 -5.35
C SER A 130 2.30 -6.60 -6.38
N ARG A 131 1.93 -5.42 -6.90
CA ARG A 131 0.90 -5.31 -7.94
C ARG A 131 1.32 -5.91 -9.29
N MET A 132 2.62 -5.89 -9.59
CA MET A 132 3.18 -6.57 -10.75
C MET A 132 3.37 -8.06 -10.50
N VAL A 133 3.79 -8.44 -9.28
CA VAL A 133 3.89 -9.86 -8.88
C VAL A 133 2.53 -10.53 -9.00
N CYS A 134 1.47 -9.87 -8.53
CA CYS A 134 0.09 -10.33 -8.60
C CYS A 134 -0.53 -10.33 -10.01
N ASN A 135 0.23 -9.93 -11.05
CA ASN A 135 -0.22 -9.89 -12.45
C ASN A 135 -1.43 -8.97 -12.72
N VAL A 136 -1.66 -7.93 -11.89
CA VAL A 136 -2.82 -7.03 -12.02
C VAL A 136 -2.47 -5.64 -12.57
N HIS A 137 -1.18 -5.27 -12.57
CA HIS A 137 -0.68 -4.00 -13.08
C HIS A 137 0.64 -4.13 -13.83
N TRP A 138 0.81 -3.31 -14.87
CA TRP A 138 2.07 -3.12 -15.57
C TRP A 138 3.03 -2.24 -14.74
N MET A 139 4.33 -2.36 -14.98
CA MET A 139 5.35 -1.51 -14.34
C MET A 139 5.03 -0.01 -14.47
N SER A 140 4.62 0.43 -15.67
CA SER A 140 4.27 1.84 -15.88
C SER A 140 3.01 2.27 -15.14
N ASP A 141 2.05 1.38 -14.86
CA ASP A 141 0.89 1.72 -14.02
C ASP A 141 1.30 1.90 -12.56
N THR A 142 2.21 1.04 -12.10
CA THR A 142 2.77 1.08 -10.74
C THR A 142 3.56 2.37 -10.51
N GLU A 143 4.47 2.73 -11.42
CA GLU A 143 5.27 3.97 -11.32
C GLU A 143 4.39 5.23 -11.39
N ALA A 144 3.43 5.26 -12.32
CA ALA A 144 2.48 6.36 -12.41
C ALA A 144 1.58 6.43 -11.17
N GLY A 145 1.18 5.28 -10.61
CA GLY A 145 0.43 5.18 -9.37
C GLY A 145 1.19 5.79 -8.20
N MET A 146 2.46 5.43 -8.01
CA MET A 146 3.32 6.06 -6.98
C MET A 146 3.41 7.58 -7.18
N THR A 147 3.56 8.05 -8.41
CA THR A 147 3.58 9.49 -8.74
C THR A 147 2.27 10.18 -8.35
N VAL A 148 1.11 9.57 -8.65
CA VAL A 148 -0.19 10.09 -8.23
C VAL A 148 -0.33 10.09 -6.71
N GLY A 149 0.11 9.02 -6.03
CA GLY A 149 0.12 8.94 -4.57
C GLY A 149 0.93 10.07 -3.92
N ALA A 150 2.10 10.40 -4.47
CA ALA A 150 2.91 11.52 -4.00
C ALA A 150 2.23 12.87 -4.23
N ALA A 151 1.58 13.07 -5.38
CA ALA A 151 0.82 14.28 -5.67
C ALA A 151 -0.41 14.44 -4.75
N ALA A 152 -1.13 13.35 -4.49
CA ALA A 152 -2.26 13.32 -3.57
C ALA A 152 -1.81 13.61 -2.13
N PHE A 153 -0.72 13.00 -1.68
CA PHE A 153 -0.08 13.31 -0.40
C PHE A 153 0.28 14.81 -0.28
N ALA A 154 0.89 15.41 -1.30
CA ALA A 154 1.20 16.84 -1.30
C ALA A 154 -0.06 17.72 -1.21
N ARG A 155 -1.16 17.31 -1.85
CA ARG A 155 -2.46 18.00 -1.72
C ARG A 155 -3.03 17.87 -0.31
N LEU A 156 -2.95 16.69 0.30
CA LEU A 156 -3.39 16.44 1.67
C LEU A 156 -2.68 17.33 2.70
N GLN A 157 -1.43 17.74 2.43
CA GLN A 157 -0.73 18.66 3.33
C GLN A 157 -1.47 20.00 3.54
N ASN A 158 -2.36 20.40 2.62
CA ASN A 158 -3.16 21.62 2.73
C ASN A 158 -4.56 21.39 3.33
N ASN A 159 -4.84 20.19 3.86
CA ASN A 159 -6.12 19.86 4.48
C ASN A 159 -6.01 19.91 6.00
N GLU A 160 -6.79 20.79 6.65
CA GLU A 160 -6.73 21.00 8.11
C GLU A 160 -7.03 19.74 8.91
N LEU A 161 -8.00 18.94 8.45
CA LEU A 161 -8.40 17.71 9.13
C LEU A 161 -7.33 16.61 8.99
N PHE A 162 -6.68 16.53 7.83
CA PHE A 162 -5.51 15.67 7.65
C PHE A 162 -4.38 16.11 8.60
N GLN A 163 -4.04 17.40 8.66
CA GLN A 163 -3.00 17.91 9.56
C GLN A 163 -3.31 17.64 11.05
N ALA A 164 -4.57 17.84 11.47
CA ALA A 164 -5.00 17.51 12.82
C ALA A 164 -4.87 16.01 13.13
N THR A 165 -5.22 15.15 12.17
CA THR A 165 -5.09 13.69 12.33
C THR A 165 -3.62 13.25 12.35
N MET A 166 -2.75 13.87 11.52
CA MET A 166 -1.30 13.66 11.54
C MET A 166 -0.70 14.01 12.90
N ALA A 167 -1.11 15.14 13.49
CA ALA A 167 -0.64 15.56 14.81
C ALA A 167 -1.05 14.58 15.91
N ALA A 168 -2.30 14.09 15.87
CA ALA A 168 -2.79 13.08 16.81
C ALA A 168 -2.07 11.73 16.66
N ALA A 169 -1.88 11.25 15.42
CA ALA A 169 -1.15 10.01 15.16
C ALA A 169 0.33 10.12 15.59
N ARG A 170 0.96 11.28 15.42
CA ARG A 170 2.31 11.52 15.93
C ARG A 170 2.36 11.45 17.46
N ALA A 171 1.36 11.97 18.15
CA ALA A 171 1.27 11.87 19.60
C ALA A 171 1.16 10.42 20.07
N GLU A 172 0.36 9.59 19.39
CA GLU A 172 0.25 8.14 19.64
C GLU A 172 1.61 7.44 19.51
N LEU A 173 2.30 7.62 18.38
CA LEU A 173 3.60 6.99 18.14
C LEU A 173 4.68 7.48 19.13
N SER A 174 4.70 8.78 19.44
CA SER A 174 5.68 9.34 20.40
C SER A 174 5.47 8.85 21.83
N SER A 175 4.23 8.46 22.17
CA SER A 175 3.89 7.88 23.47
C SER A 175 4.12 6.36 23.52
N ALA A 176 4.74 5.78 22.47
CA ALA A 176 4.89 4.34 22.28
C ALA A 176 3.56 3.59 22.42
N MET A 177 2.48 4.19 21.92
CA MET A 177 1.19 3.50 21.81
C MET A 177 1.25 2.50 20.66
N GLY A 178 0.60 1.35 20.86
CA GLY A 178 0.66 0.22 19.93
C GLY A 178 1.68 -0.82 20.37
N SER A 179 1.27 -2.08 20.30
CA SER A 179 2.16 -3.22 20.53
C SER A 179 3.22 -3.33 19.42
N ALA A 180 4.40 -3.84 19.77
CA ALA A 180 5.40 -4.19 18.75
C ALA A 180 4.88 -5.34 17.88
N PRO A 181 5.16 -5.34 16.56
CA PRO A 181 4.88 -6.49 15.71
C PRO A 181 5.74 -7.68 16.11
N ASP A 182 5.30 -8.88 15.77
CA ASP A 182 6.06 -10.11 16.00
C ASP A 182 7.37 -10.10 15.22
N ALA A 183 8.49 -10.34 15.91
CA ALA A 183 9.82 -10.20 15.33
C ALA A 183 10.10 -11.25 14.25
N ASP A 184 9.69 -12.49 14.48
CA ASP A 184 9.89 -13.59 13.54
C ASP A 184 9.06 -13.37 12.27
N ALA A 185 7.82 -12.89 12.41
CA ALA A 185 6.98 -12.51 11.28
C ALA A 185 7.61 -11.36 10.46
N CYS A 186 8.21 -10.37 11.11
CA CYS A 186 8.88 -9.27 10.40
C CYS A 186 10.17 -9.72 9.70
N GLU A 187 10.92 -10.65 10.28
CA GLU A 187 12.07 -11.25 9.61
C GLU A 187 11.65 -12.06 8.37
N GLN A 188 10.54 -12.80 8.48
CA GLN A 188 9.95 -13.54 7.35
C GLN A 188 9.42 -12.60 6.26
N GLU A 189 8.75 -11.50 6.61
CA GLU A 189 8.34 -10.47 5.64
C GLU A 189 9.58 -9.94 4.90
N ALA A 190 10.62 -9.54 5.64
CA ALA A 190 11.84 -9.00 5.06
C ALA A 190 12.53 -9.99 4.10
N ALA A 191 12.65 -11.26 4.50
CA ALA A 191 13.21 -12.31 3.65
C ALA A 191 12.37 -12.55 2.39
N THR A 192 11.03 -12.53 2.54
CA THR A 192 10.09 -12.72 1.42
C THR A 192 10.16 -11.57 0.43
N LEU A 193 10.23 -10.33 0.90
CA LEU A 193 10.34 -9.15 0.04
C LEU A 193 11.68 -9.13 -0.73
N ALA A 194 12.75 -9.68 -0.15
CA ALA A 194 14.06 -9.81 -0.79
C ALA A 194 14.10 -10.84 -1.94
N LEU A 195 13.16 -11.80 -2.02
CA LEU A 195 13.05 -12.78 -3.14
C LEU A 195 12.75 -12.13 -4.49
N SER A 196 12.59 -10.82 -4.53
CA SER A 196 12.18 -10.07 -5.72
C SER A 196 13.23 -9.12 -6.26
N ASP A 197 14.46 -9.10 -5.71
CA ASP A 197 15.63 -8.39 -6.26
C ASP A 197 16.45 -9.28 -7.20
#